data_AF-Q4UDI6-F1
#
_entry.id   AF-Q4UDI6-F1
#
_cell.length_a   1.000
_cell.length_b   1.000
_cell.length_c   1.000
_cell.angle_alpha   90.00
_cell.angle_beta   90.00
_cell.angle_gamma   90.00
#
_symmetry.space_group_name_H-M   'P 1'
#
loop_
_entity.id
_entity.type
_entity.pdbx_description
1 polymer ?
#
loop_
_entity_poly.entity_id
_entity_poly.type
_entity_poly.pdbx_seq_one_letter_code
_entity_poly.pdbx_strand_id
1 'polypeptide(L)'
;MHIIPSHILNYDMKMSNNTLATTGACLTLLFGIAIVFSKCSGELPGLSIGAPIKISKTKISFTSFFLKIKLLFIALHRLTYYPTCRKFNQILIERAKNMNESDSVTVKVKTFYFSRHGESVYNDLTINRNVFIIIFKTLRLILFETLLLFTNEVLTYDSPLSTEGISKSLNAAQFLSSPKNQNDPDIVLLNGKSTVPSVLITSYLRRAQGTVSLLFQSRLSTNDENIFITHELDEVVRNPDCIPMHSVFDYITFPLLEQLYTPQSYYRYLRLKSVEDDPHDIINPYYKILRFFDRVFHRFDEDVIIAVGHSRWIRYAMRIFFPPVISFSPNFFQNSVEFDILNKKLTNNGIIKVDVHLKKVLFNLYSSSESQWRPHVHV
;
A
#
# COMPACT_ATOMS: atom_id res chain seq x y z
N MET A 1 17.12 46.48 42.92
CA MET A 1 16.35 47.70 42.60
C MET A 1 16.60 48.04 41.13
N HIS A 2 15.52 48.30 40.39
CA HIS A 2 15.37 48.44 38.91
C HIS A 2 16.50 49.22 38.18
N ILE A 3 16.76 49.04 36.87
CA ILE A 3 15.91 49.33 35.70
C ILE A 3 16.44 48.57 34.45
N ILE A 4 15.55 47.95 33.66
CA ILE A 4 15.81 47.45 32.29
C ILE A 4 14.95 48.30 31.32
N PRO A 5 15.47 48.76 30.15
CA PRO A 5 14.71 49.61 29.24
C PRO A 5 13.73 48.81 28.37
N SER A 6 12.49 49.27 28.35
CA SER A 6 11.39 48.79 27.51
C SER A 6 11.44 49.39 26.12
N HIS A 7 12.02 48.66 25.16
CA HIS A 7 11.76 48.88 23.73
C HIS A 7 11.54 47.55 23.04
N ILE A 8 10.29 47.05 23.14
CA ILE A 8 9.77 46.06 22.19
C ILE A 8 8.73 46.81 21.36
N LEU A 9 9.12 47.11 20.12
CA LEU A 9 8.25 47.71 19.11
C LEU A 9 7.10 46.75 18.79
N ASN A 10 5.86 47.21 18.96
CA ASN A 10 4.67 46.66 18.34
C ASN A 10 4.72 46.95 16.84
N TYR A 11 5.10 45.96 16.02
CA TYR A 11 4.87 46.00 14.57
C TYR A 11 3.44 45.51 14.30
N ASP A 12 2.50 46.46 14.22
CA ASP A 12 1.12 46.20 13.80
C ASP A 12 1.11 46.02 12.27
N MET A 13 1.24 44.77 11.81
CA MET A 13 1.14 44.43 10.39
C MET A 13 -0.32 44.52 9.92
N LYS A 14 -0.79 45.74 9.66
CA LYS A 14 -2.03 45.97 8.91
C LYS A 14 -1.82 45.54 7.47
N MET A 15 -2.22 44.30 7.15
CA MET A 15 -2.37 43.89 5.75
C MET A 15 -3.37 44.83 5.07
N SER A 16 -2.99 45.35 3.90
CA SER A 16 -3.87 46.24 3.13
C SER A 16 -5.10 45.47 2.66
N ASN A 17 -6.26 46.14 2.61
CA ASN A 17 -7.52 45.56 2.12
C ASN A 17 -7.37 44.97 0.70
N ASN A 18 -6.46 45.53 -0.11
CA ASN A 18 -6.16 45.01 -1.46
C ASN A 18 -5.46 43.65 -1.41
N THR A 19 -4.59 43.42 -0.43
CA THR A 19 -3.93 42.12 -0.24
C THR A 19 -4.95 41.07 0.19
N LEU A 20 -5.86 41.42 1.12
CA LEU A 20 -6.91 40.51 1.57
C LEU A 20 -7.87 40.13 0.43
N ALA A 21 -8.27 41.10 -0.41
CA ALA A 21 -9.14 40.87 -1.55
C ALA A 21 -8.46 40.01 -2.64
N THR A 22 -7.18 40.25 -2.91
CA THR A 22 -6.43 39.48 -3.92
C THR A 22 -6.20 38.04 -3.47
N THR A 23 -5.86 37.84 -2.19
CA THR A 23 -5.71 36.49 -1.62
C THR A 23 -7.06 35.76 -1.60
N GLY A 24 -8.14 36.44 -1.27
CA GLY A 24 -9.50 35.89 -1.33
C GLY A 24 -9.87 35.43 -2.74
N ALA A 25 -9.68 36.28 -3.76
CA ALA A 25 -10.00 35.96 -5.15
C ALA A 25 -9.21 34.75 -5.69
N CYS A 26 -7.92 34.65 -5.35
CA CYS A 26 -7.09 33.49 -5.73
C CYS A 26 -7.57 32.18 -5.09
N LEU A 27 -7.99 32.21 -3.82
CA LEU A 27 -8.52 31.04 -3.12
C LEU A 27 -9.86 30.58 -3.72
N THR A 28 -10.75 31.51 -4.05
CA THR A 28 -12.04 31.20 -4.66
C THR A 28 -11.89 30.62 -6.05
N LEU A 29 -10.92 31.12 -6.84
CA LEU A 29 -10.61 30.58 -8.17
C LEU A 29 -10.07 29.15 -8.08
N LEU A 30 -9.17 28.88 -7.13
CA LEU A 30 -8.62 27.54 -6.90
C LEU A 30 -9.71 26.55 -6.44
N PHE A 31 -10.63 26.98 -5.57
CA PHE A 31 -11.77 26.15 -5.14
C PHE A 31 -12.77 25.91 -6.27
N GLY A 32 -13.07 26.92 -7.10
CA GLY A 32 -13.96 26.79 -8.24
C GLY A 32 -13.44 25.80 -9.27
N ILE A 33 -12.15 25.85 -9.59
CA ILE A 33 -11.49 24.90 -10.50
C ILE A 33 -11.55 23.48 -9.91
N ALA A 34 -11.28 23.31 -8.62
CA ALA A 34 -11.34 22.00 -7.97
C ALA A 34 -12.74 21.36 -8.00
N ILE A 35 -13.81 22.15 -7.83
CA ILE A 35 -15.20 21.68 -7.88
C ILE A 35 -15.61 21.29 -9.31
N VAL A 36 -15.20 22.07 -10.32
CA VAL A 36 -15.47 21.77 -11.73
C VAL A 36 -14.80 20.46 -12.17
N PHE A 37 -13.55 20.22 -11.75
CA PHE A 37 -12.86 18.96 -12.02
C PHE A 37 -13.38 17.78 -11.18
N SER A 38 -14.05 18.01 -10.05
CA SER A 38 -14.68 16.96 -9.25
C SER A 38 -15.98 16.41 -9.85
N LYS A 39 -16.57 17.08 -10.86
CA LYS A 39 -17.86 16.69 -11.46
C LYS A 39 -17.74 15.96 -12.80
N CYS A 40 -16.53 15.67 -13.28
CA CYS A 40 -16.30 14.91 -14.50
C CYS A 40 -15.72 13.52 -14.19
N SER A 41 -16.55 12.61 -13.69
CA SER A 41 -16.29 11.17 -13.78
C SER A 41 -17.61 10.43 -13.95
N GLY A 42 -18.02 10.25 -15.20
CA GLY A 42 -19.07 9.29 -15.55
C GLY A 42 -18.46 7.90 -15.66
N GLU A 43 -19.07 6.93 -14.98
CA GLU A 43 -18.82 5.50 -15.19
C GLU A 43 -19.61 5.00 -16.41
N LEU A 44 -19.16 3.89 -17.01
CA LEU A 44 -19.99 2.70 -17.31
C LEU A 44 -19.08 1.50 -17.71
N PRO A 45 -19.54 0.24 -17.54
CA PRO A 45 -18.74 -0.97 -17.46
C PRO A 45 -18.73 -1.80 -18.76
N GLY A 46 -17.78 -2.76 -18.84
CA GLY A 46 -17.87 -3.89 -19.77
C GLY A 46 -16.54 -4.52 -20.21
N LEU A 47 -16.26 -5.72 -19.66
CA LEU A 47 -15.48 -6.85 -20.18
C LEU A 47 -13.91 -6.87 -20.21
N SER A 48 -13.44 -7.93 -19.54
CA SER A 48 -12.33 -8.85 -19.83
C SER A 48 -10.89 -8.34 -19.85
N ILE A 49 -10.13 -8.85 -18.86
CA ILE A 49 -8.68 -8.79 -18.68
C ILE A 49 -8.21 -7.35 -18.43
N GLY A 50 -7.81 -7.09 -17.18
CA GLY A 50 -7.37 -5.79 -16.69
C GLY A 50 -6.69 -4.91 -17.73
N ALA A 51 -7.25 -3.73 -17.99
CA ALA A 51 -6.71 -2.81 -18.98
C ALA A 51 -5.25 -2.46 -18.65
N PRO A 52 -4.36 -2.34 -19.67
CA PRO A 52 -3.02 -1.83 -19.44
C PRO A 52 -3.12 -0.47 -18.76
N ILE A 53 -2.49 -0.35 -17.60
CA ILE A 53 -2.45 0.93 -16.90
C ILE A 53 -1.53 1.85 -17.68
N LYS A 54 -1.94 3.10 -17.83
CA LYS A 54 -1.10 4.10 -18.46
C LYS A 54 0.13 4.31 -17.59
N ILE A 55 1.31 4.12 -18.17
CA ILE A 55 2.59 4.39 -17.51
C ILE A 55 3.21 5.63 -18.13
N SER A 56 3.52 6.61 -17.31
CA SER A 56 4.23 7.82 -17.75
C SER A 56 5.64 7.83 -17.20
N LYS A 57 6.59 8.22 -18.04
CA LYS A 57 7.89 8.70 -17.58
C LYS A 57 7.74 10.05 -16.88
N THR A 58 8.80 10.47 -16.18
CA THR A 58 8.93 11.81 -15.62
C THR A 58 8.72 12.88 -16.69
N LYS A 59 7.80 13.82 -16.44
CA LYS A 59 7.46 14.93 -17.34
C LYS A 59 7.28 16.21 -16.54
N ILE A 60 7.73 17.32 -17.13
CA ILE A 60 7.47 18.67 -16.63
C ILE A 60 6.11 19.12 -17.15
N SER A 61 5.21 19.52 -16.26
CA SER A 61 3.89 20.05 -16.59
C SER A 61 3.38 20.95 -15.47
N PHE A 62 2.76 22.07 -15.85
CA PHE A 62 2.05 22.95 -14.92
C PHE A 62 0.84 22.25 -14.28
N THR A 63 0.23 21.29 -14.98
CA THR A 63 -0.84 20.44 -14.41
C THR A 63 -0.33 19.64 -13.21
N SER A 64 0.91 19.16 -13.25
CA SER A 64 1.50 18.39 -12.14
C SER A 64 1.53 19.17 -10.84
N PHE A 65 1.76 20.49 -10.88
CA PHE A 65 1.71 21.36 -9.71
C PHE A 65 0.34 21.32 -9.03
N PHE A 66 -0.75 21.48 -9.79
CA PHE A 66 -2.11 21.43 -9.24
C PHE A 66 -2.48 20.03 -8.73
N LEU A 67 -2.05 18.98 -9.40
CA LEU A 67 -2.26 17.59 -8.94
C LEU A 67 -1.54 17.32 -7.62
N LYS A 68 -0.33 17.87 -7.42
CA LYS A 68 0.37 17.81 -6.13
C LYS A 68 -0.34 18.58 -5.03
N ILE A 69 -0.92 19.75 -5.34
CA ILE A 69 -1.77 20.48 -4.39
C ILE A 69 -2.99 19.64 -4.00
N LYS A 70 -3.64 18.99 -4.97
CA LYS A 70 -4.76 18.07 -4.70
C LYS A 70 -4.32 16.90 -3.79
N LEU A 71 -3.14 16.31 -4.04
CA LEU A 71 -2.57 15.28 -3.15
C LEU A 71 -2.35 15.79 -1.73
N LEU A 72 -1.84 17.01 -1.56
CA LEU A 72 -1.68 17.64 -0.24
C LEU A 72 -3.02 17.75 0.50
N PHE A 73 -4.08 18.20 -0.18
CA PHE A 73 -5.41 18.28 0.45
C PHE A 73 -5.98 16.91 0.81
N ILE A 74 -5.80 15.90 -0.06
CA ILE A 74 -6.19 14.51 0.24
C ILE A 74 -5.41 14.00 1.46
N ALA A 75 -4.12 14.33 1.57
CA ALA A 75 -3.29 13.95 2.71
C ALA A 75 -3.75 14.62 4.01
N LEU A 76 -4.05 15.92 3.99
CA LEU A 76 -4.60 16.63 5.15
C LEU A 76 -5.95 16.04 5.57
N HIS A 77 -6.82 15.74 4.60
CA HIS A 77 -8.09 15.06 4.85
C HIS A 77 -7.88 13.65 5.44
N ARG A 78 -6.92 12.89 4.92
CA ARG A 78 -6.58 11.56 5.44
C ARG A 78 -6.02 11.60 6.86
N LEU A 79 -5.18 12.57 7.18
CA LEU A 79 -4.63 12.74 8.52
C LEU A 79 -5.74 13.01 9.56
N THR A 80 -6.76 13.77 9.17
CA THR A 80 -7.87 14.18 10.05
C THR A 80 -8.98 13.12 10.15
N TYR A 81 -9.46 12.58 9.02
CA TYR A 81 -10.69 11.77 8.97
C TYR A 81 -10.49 10.27 8.80
N TYR A 82 -9.32 9.80 8.36
CA TYR A 82 -9.14 8.37 8.07
C TYR A 82 -9.31 7.54 9.36
N PRO A 83 -10.15 6.50 9.37
CA PRO A 83 -10.55 5.81 10.59
C PRO A 83 -9.33 5.31 11.38
N THR A 84 -9.36 5.55 12.69
CA THR A 84 -8.33 5.03 13.60
C THR A 84 -8.43 3.51 13.70
N CYS A 85 -7.35 2.87 14.13
CA CYS A 85 -7.31 1.45 14.50
C CYS A 85 -8.42 1.03 15.48
N ARG A 86 -9.10 1.97 16.16
CA ARG A 86 -10.20 1.70 17.10
C ARG A 86 -11.38 1.01 16.42
N LYS A 87 -11.85 1.51 15.27
CA LYS A 87 -12.99 0.89 14.54
C LYS A 87 -12.64 -0.52 14.07
N PHE A 88 -11.41 -0.74 13.63
CA PHE A 88 -10.90 -2.06 13.26
C PHE A 88 -10.94 -3.04 14.43
N ASN A 89 -10.44 -2.63 15.60
CA ASN A 89 -10.45 -3.49 16.79
C ASN A 89 -11.89 -3.80 17.27
N GLN A 90 -12.82 -2.85 17.18
CA GLN A 90 -14.23 -3.10 17.52
C GLN A 90 -14.84 -4.22 16.66
N ILE A 91 -14.66 -4.12 15.33
CA ILE A 91 -15.14 -5.15 14.39
C ILE A 91 -14.49 -6.51 14.69
N LEU A 92 -13.19 -6.53 15.01
CA LEU A 92 -12.51 -7.77 15.40
C LEU A 92 -13.09 -8.40 16.67
N ILE A 93 -13.39 -7.59 17.69
CA ILE A 93 -13.98 -8.08 18.95
C ILE A 93 -15.38 -8.63 18.71
N GLU A 94 -16.21 -7.91 17.95
CA GLU A 94 -17.55 -8.38 17.56
C GLU A 94 -17.47 -9.70 16.78
N ARG A 95 -16.52 -9.81 15.85
CA ARG A 95 -16.29 -11.05 15.10
C ARG A 95 -15.81 -12.19 16.00
N ALA A 96 -14.85 -11.94 16.88
CA ALA A 96 -14.33 -12.95 17.79
C ALA A 96 -15.41 -13.49 18.73
N LYS A 97 -16.34 -12.65 19.20
CA LYS A 97 -17.52 -13.07 19.97
C LYS A 97 -18.47 -13.97 19.17
N ASN A 98 -18.55 -13.77 17.86
CA ASN A 98 -19.44 -14.50 16.97
C ASN A 98 -18.77 -15.73 16.31
N MET A 99 -17.48 -15.98 16.59
CA MET A 99 -16.82 -17.21 16.17
C MET A 99 -17.21 -18.35 17.11
N ASN A 100 -18.38 -18.94 16.86
CA ASN A 100 -18.68 -20.27 17.35
C ASN A 100 -17.84 -21.28 16.55
N GLU A 101 -17.26 -22.28 17.21
CA GLU A 101 -16.66 -23.45 16.57
C GLU A 101 -17.77 -24.27 15.89
N SER A 102 -18.26 -23.76 14.76
CA SER A 102 -19.10 -24.54 13.85
C SER A 102 -18.19 -25.46 13.05
N ASP A 103 -18.58 -26.72 12.92
CA ASP A 103 -17.91 -27.65 12.01
C ASP A 103 -17.78 -27.01 10.62
N SER A 104 -16.55 -26.98 10.12
CA SER A 104 -16.24 -26.36 8.84
C SER A 104 -15.29 -27.24 8.06
N VAL A 105 -15.57 -27.38 6.77
CA VAL A 105 -14.76 -28.21 5.87
C VAL A 105 -13.94 -27.29 4.99
N THR A 106 -12.67 -27.64 4.83
CA THR A 106 -11.78 -26.96 3.87
C THR A 106 -12.23 -27.30 2.46
N VAL A 107 -12.55 -26.28 1.67
CA VAL A 107 -13.01 -26.41 0.28
C VAL A 107 -11.86 -26.17 -0.70
N LYS A 108 -11.01 -25.19 -0.42
CA LYS A 108 -9.89 -24.82 -1.29
C LYS A 108 -8.72 -24.37 -0.44
N VAL A 109 -7.50 -24.70 -0.85
CA VAL A 109 -6.27 -24.22 -0.22
C VAL A 109 -5.46 -23.47 -1.28
N LYS A 110 -4.90 -22.32 -0.91
CA LYS A 110 -3.96 -21.56 -1.75
C LYS A 110 -2.73 -21.22 -0.94
N THR A 111 -1.55 -21.41 -1.52
CA THR A 111 -0.27 -21.04 -0.90
C THR A 111 0.07 -19.59 -1.24
N PHE A 112 0.34 -18.81 -0.20
CA PHE A 112 0.66 -17.39 -0.30
C PHE A 112 2.12 -17.13 0.03
N TYR A 113 2.85 -16.52 -0.90
CA TYR A 113 4.15 -15.89 -0.64
C TYR A 113 3.94 -14.39 -0.54
N PHE A 114 3.99 -13.86 0.67
CA PHE A 114 3.86 -12.43 0.91
C PHE A 114 5.24 -11.80 1.12
N SER A 115 5.65 -10.91 0.23
CA SER A 115 6.86 -10.11 0.36
C SER A 115 6.55 -8.69 0.83
N ARG A 116 7.30 -8.20 1.81
CA ARG A 116 7.27 -6.78 2.16
C ARG A 116 8.06 -5.98 1.15
N HIS A 117 7.51 -4.84 0.71
CA HIS A 117 8.28 -3.87 -0.08
C HIS A 117 9.63 -3.47 0.57
N GLY A 118 10.54 -3.02 -0.29
CA GLY A 118 11.84 -2.46 0.05
C GLY A 118 11.70 -1.12 0.77
N GLU A 119 12.79 -0.57 1.28
CA GLU A 119 12.74 0.76 1.91
C GLU A 119 12.30 1.83 0.92
N SER A 120 11.34 2.67 1.30
CA SER A 120 10.95 3.84 0.50
C SER A 120 11.71 5.09 0.91
N VAL A 121 11.73 6.10 0.02
CA VAL A 121 12.32 7.41 0.32
C VAL A 121 11.70 8.01 1.58
N TYR A 122 10.38 7.89 1.76
CA TYR A 122 9.72 8.37 2.98
C TYR A 122 10.15 7.57 4.22
N ASN A 123 10.29 6.25 4.11
CA ASN A 123 10.71 5.41 5.24
C ASN A 123 12.13 5.74 5.71
N ASP A 124 13.08 6.01 4.79
CA ASP A 124 14.45 6.41 5.10
C ASP A 124 14.53 7.66 6.00
N LEU A 125 13.56 8.56 5.91
CA LEU A 125 13.45 9.75 6.77
C LEU A 125 13.12 9.37 8.22
N THR A 126 12.27 8.37 8.39
CA THR A 126 11.64 8.01 9.67
C THR A 126 12.36 6.92 10.45
N ILE A 127 13.35 6.26 9.84
CA ILE A 127 14.07 5.12 10.45
C ILE A 127 15.12 5.56 11.48
N ASN A 128 15.70 6.75 11.34
CA ASN A 128 16.75 7.22 12.25
C ASN A 128 16.13 7.77 13.55
N ARG A 129 16.74 7.45 14.71
CA ARG A 129 16.31 7.99 16.02
C ARG A 129 16.93 9.35 16.33
N ASN A 130 17.99 9.76 15.62
CA ASN A 130 18.63 11.04 15.82
C ASN A 130 17.83 12.17 15.15
N VAL A 131 17.23 13.04 15.98
CA VAL A 131 16.37 14.15 15.56
C VAL A 131 17.06 15.08 14.57
N PHE A 132 18.36 15.39 14.74
CA PHE A 132 19.08 16.26 13.82
C PHE A 132 19.18 15.67 12.42
N ILE A 133 19.44 14.35 12.33
CA ILE A 133 19.48 13.65 11.03
C ILE A 133 18.10 13.68 10.37
N ILE A 134 17.02 13.48 11.15
CA ILE A 134 15.64 13.59 10.63
C ILE A 134 15.39 14.99 10.08
N ILE A 135 15.78 16.05 10.79
CA ILE A 135 15.61 17.44 10.36
C ILE A 135 16.36 17.68 9.03
N PHE A 136 17.64 17.33 8.94
CA PHE A 136 18.41 17.51 7.70
C PHE A 136 17.83 16.71 6.53
N LYS A 137 17.43 15.46 6.76
CA LYS A 137 16.76 14.63 5.75
C LYS A 137 15.42 15.24 5.30
N THR A 138 14.67 15.83 6.24
CA THR A 138 13.38 16.49 5.94
C THR A 138 13.59 17.76 5.13
N LEU A 139 14.55 18.61 5.49
CA LEU A 139 14.92 19.79 4.71
C LEU A 139 15.35 19.40 3.29
N ARG A 140 16.17 18.35 3.17
CA ARG A 140 16.57 17.79 1.88
C ARG A 140 15.37 17.32 1.06
N LEU A 141 14.41 16.63 1.67
CA LEU A 141 13.19 16.22 0.98
C LEU A 141 12.36 17.41 0.51
N ILE A 142 12.17 18.42 1.35
CA ILE A 142 11.42 19.65 1.00
C ILE A 142 12.10 20.35 -0.18
N LEU A 143 13.44 20.45 -0.16
CA LEU A 143 14.20 21.01 -1.26
C LEU A 143 13.95 20.23 -2.56
N PHE A 144 14.08 18.90 -2.54
CA PHE A 144 13.85 18.08 -3.73
C PHE A 144 12.42 18.12 -4.23
N GLU A 145 11.41 18.10 -3.34
CA GLU A 145 10.01 18.27 -3.75
C GLU A 145 9.74 19.63 -4.37
N THR A 146 10.39 20.69 -3.86
CA THR A 146 10.29 22.04 -4.44
C THR A 146 10.91 22.08 -5.84
N LEU A 147 12.05 21.43 -6.05
CA LEU A 147 12.67 21.31 -7.38
C LEU A 147 11.82 20.47 -8.34
N LEU A 148 11.08 19.49 -7.81
CA LEU A 148 10.19 18.62 -8.58
C LEU A 148 8.77 19.18 -8.67
N LEU A 149 8.49 20.41 -8.25
CA LEU A 149 7.13 20.93 -8.09
C LEU A 149 6.30 20.85 -9.38
N PHE A 150 6.95 21.10 -10.52
CA PHE A 150 6.34 21.04 -11.85
C PHE A 150 6.54 19.69 -12.54
N THR A 151 7.04 18.66 -11.87
CA THR A 151 7.12 17.32 -12.43
C THR A 151 6.01 16.45 -11.89
N ASN A 152 5.67 15.38 -12.59
CA ASN A 152 4.80 14.33 -12.06
C ASN A 152 5.50 13.42 -11.05
N GLU A 153 6.77 13.66 -10.69
CA GLU A 153 7.47 12.90 -9.66
C GLU A 153 7.17 13.45 -8.27
N VAL A 154 6.85 12.56 -7.35
CA VAL A 154 6.56 12.88 -5.95
C VAL A 154 7.43 11.99 -5.07
N LEU A 155 8.01 12.55 -4.02
CA LEU A 155 8.83 11.83 -3.04
C LEU A 155 8.14 11.68 -1.68
N THR A 156 7.14 12.52 -1.40
CA THR A 156 6.40 12.59 -0.13
C THR A 156 5.17 11.68 -0.09
N TYR A 157 4.38 11.67 -1.17
CA TYR A 157 3.22 10.80 -1.37
C TYR A 157 3.60 9.64 -2.27
N ASP A 158 3.02 8.47 -1.99
CA ASP A 158 3.28 7.25 -2.74
C ASP A 158 4.78 7.03 -3.01
N SER A 159 5.63 7.24 -2.00
CA SER A 159 7.06 7.44 -2.24
C SER A 159 7.69 6.23 -2.93
N PRO A 160 8.63 6.45 -3.86
CA PRO A 160 9.33 5.37 -4.54
C PRO A 160 10.34 4.70 -3.61
N LEU A 161 11.03 3.67 -4.11
CA LEU A 161 12.09 3.04 -3.33
C LEU A 161 13.24 4.03 -3.07
N SER A 162 13.84 3.93 -1.88
CA SER A 162 15.13 4.57 -1.62
C SER A 162 16.24 3.83 -2.37
N THR A 163 17.42 4.43 -2.49
CA THR A 163 18.61 3.76 -3.05
C THR A 163 18.92 2.46 -2.31
N GLU A 164 18.76 2.46 -0.99
CA GLU A 164 18.91 1.28 -0.13
C GLU A 164 17.80 0.26 -0.39
N GLY A 165 16.56 0.71 -0.61
CA GLY A 165 15.44 -0.16 -1.01
C GLY A 165 15.67 -0.84 -2.35
N ILE A 166 16.20 -0.12 -3.35
CA ILE A 166 16.59 -0.66 -4.66
C ILE A 166 17.69 -1.69 -4.48
N SER A 167 18.78 -1.34 -3.78
CA SER A 167 19.92 -2.22 -3.51
C SER A 167 19.49 -3.52 -2.83
N LYS A 168 18.70 -3.43 -1.76
CA LYS A 168 18.15 -4.61 -1.07
C LYS A 168 17.27 -5.47 -1.98
N SER A 169 16.50 -4.86 -2.88
CA SER A 169 15.62 -5.61 -3.79
C SER A 169 16.43 -6.36 -4.84
N LEU A 170 17.50 -5.75 -5.35
CA LEU A 170 18.45 -6.38 -6.27
C LEU A 170 19.25 -7.50 -5.59
N ASN A 171 19.71 -7.30 -4.36
CA ASN A 171 20.41 -8.34 -3.59
C ASN A 171 19.50 -9.54 -3.33
N ALA A 172 18.24 -9.30 -2.99
CA ALA A 172 17.26 -10.38 -2.83
C ALA A 172 16.98 -11.10 -4.18
N ALA A 173 16.92 -10.37 -5.30
CA ALA A 173 16.80 -10.99 -6.62
C ALA A 173 18.01 -11.87 -6.97
N GLN A 174 19.23 -11.40 -6.65
CA GLN A 174 20.46 -12.17 -6.83
C GLN A 174 20.45 -13.43 -5.95
N PHE A 175 19.97 -13.33 -4.71
CA PHE A 175 19.80 -14.46 -3.82
C PHE A 175 18.84 -15.51 -4.42
N LEU A 176 17.68 -15.09 -4.93
CA LEU A 176 16.73 -16.00 -5.59
C LEU A 176 17.30 -16.63 -6.88
N SER A 177 18.20 -15.92 -7.57
CA SER A 177 18.81 -16.37 -8.82
C SER A 177 20.07 -17.23 -8.63
N SER A 178 20.63 -17.27 -7.41
CA SER A 178 21.88 -17.96 -7.11
C SER A 178 21.76 -19.47 -7.40
N PRO A 179 22.70 -20.08 -8.14
CA PRO A 179 22.71 -21.52 -8.42
C PRO A 179 22.66 -22.38 -7.16
N LYS A 180 23.30 -21.92 -6.07
CA LYS A 180 23.35 -22.62 -4.78
C LYS A 180 21.98 -22.81 -4.14
N ASN A 181 21.03 -21.94 -4.47
CA ASN A 181 19.71 -21.89 -3.87
C ASN A 181 18.64 -22.58 -4.74
N GLN A 182 18.99 -23.07 -5.93
CA GLN A 182 18.02 -23.67 -6.87
C GLN A 182 17.57 -25.08 -6.49
N ASN A 183 18.05 -25.63 -5.38
CA ASN A 183 17.56 -26.90 -4.84
C ASN A 183 16.30 -26.72 -3.97
N ASP A 184 16.02 -25.50 -3.53
CA ASP A 184 14.83 -25.19 -2.74
C ASP A 184 13.63 -24.96 -3.67
N PRO A 185 12.55 -25.76 -3.56
CA PRO A 185 11.39 -25.64 -4.44
C PRO A 185 10.69 -24.28 -4.33
N ASP A 186 10.71 -23.64 -3.16
CA ASP A 186 10.13 -22.32 -2.94
C ASP A 186 10.94 -21.25 -3.68
N ILE A 187 12.27 -21.37 -3.67
CA ILE A 187 13.15 -20.45 -4.41
C ILE A 187 13.00 -20.66 -5.92
N VAL A 188 12.92 -21.91 -6.38
CA VAL A 188 12.69 -22.24 -7.80
C VAL A 188 11.37 -21.64 -8.30
N LEU A 189 10.30 -21.72 -7.49
CA LEU A 189 9.03 -21.07 -7.75
C LEU A 189 9.17 -19.55 -7.80
N LEU A 190 9.71 -18.92 -6.76
CA LEU A 190 9.86 -17.46 -6.69
C LEU A 190 10.76 -16.91 -7.80
N ASN A 191 11.74 -17.69 -8.26
CA ASN A 191 12.63 -17.33 -9.37
C ASN A 191 12.02 -17.56 -10.75
N GLY A 192 10.82 -18.14 -10.84
CA GLY A 192 10.10 -18.37 -12.10
C GLY A 192 10.54 -19.62 -12.86
N LYS A 193 11.34 -20.50 -12.27
CA LYS A 193 11.78 -21.74 -12.93
C LYS A 193 10.88 -22.95 -12.65
N SER A 194 9.94 -22.80 -11.72
CA SER A 194 8.93 -23.81 -11.44
C SER A 194 7.88 -23.85 -12.52
N THR A 195 7.35 -25.04 -12.80
CA THR A 195 6.18 -25.25 -13.66
C THR A 195 4.85 -25.02 -12.93
N VAL A 196 4.89 -24.78 -11.61
CA VAL A 196 3.69 -24.55 -10.80
C VAL A 196 3.08 -23.20 -11.18
N PRO A 197 1.82 -23.18 -11.66
CA PRO A 197 1.14 -21.95 -12.04
C PRO A 197 0.99 -21.04 -10.81
N SER A 198 1.37 -19.78 -10.98
CA SER A 198 1.38 -18.79 -9.92
C SER A 198 1.10 -17.41 -10.46
N VAL A 199 0.47 -16.57 -9.64
CA VAL A 199 0.13 -15.18 -10.00
C VAL A 199 0.89 -14.18 -9.15
N LEU A 200 1.39 -13.13 -9.80
CA LEU A 200 2.05 -11.98 -9.15
C LEU A 200 1.03 -10.87 -8.91
N ILE A 201 0.87 -10.47 -7.64
CA ILE A 201 -0.04 -9.39 -7.25
C ILE A 201 0.72 -8.37 -6.40
N THR A 202 0.49 -7.07 -6.61
CA THR A 202 1.08 -6.00 -5.79
C THR A 202 0.06 -4.90 -5.51
N SER A 203 0.44 -3.95 -4.67
CA SER A 203 -0.38 -2.78 -4.37
C SER A 203 -0.23 -1.67 -5.42
N TYR A 204 -1.09 -0.66 -5.37
CA TYR A 204 -0.96 0.54 -6.20
C TYR A 204 0.17 1.46 -5.75
N LEU A 205 0.79 1.18 -4.60
CA LEU A 205 1.85 2.02 -4.07
C LEU A 205 3.18 1.70 -4.76
N ARG A 206 3.84 2.74 -5.30
CA ARG A 206 5.02 2.64 -6.16
C ARG A 206 6.18 1.89 -5.51
N ARG A 207 6.38 2.00 -4.20
CA ARG A 207 7.39 1.19 -3.49
C ARG A 207 7.15 -0.33 -3.59
N ALA A 208 5.90 -0.79 -3.59
CA ALA A 208 5.61 -2.21 -3.76
C ALA A 208 5.76 -2.62 -5.23
N GLN A 209 5.36 -1.76 -6.17
CA GLN A 209 5.55 -1.95 -7.62
C GLN A 209 7.04 -2.01 -8.00
N GLY A 210 7.86 -1.13 -7.44
CA GLY A 210 9.31 -1.15 -7.59
C GLY A 210 9.91 -2.42 -7.02
N THR A 211 9.47 -2.85 -5.84
CA THR A 211 9.97 -4.09 -5.24
C THR A 211 9.62 -5.31 -6.07
N VAL A 212 8.36 -5.50 -6.49
CA VAL A 212 8.01 -6.68 -7.31
C VAL A 212 8.79 -6.70 -8.63
N SER A 213 8.98 -5.53 -9.27
CA SER A 213 9.71 -5.40 -10.53
C SER A 213 11.21 -5.67 -10.40
N LEU A 214 11.82 -5.34 -9.25
CA LEU A 214 13.24 -5.55 -9.01
C LEU A 214 13.53 -6.94 -8.42
N LEU A 215 12.74 -7.37 -7.44
CA LEU A 215 12.89 -8.63 -6.71
C LEU A 215 12.68 -9.85 -7.63
N PHE A 216 11.60 -9.83 -8.42
CA PHE A 216 11.23 -10.96 -9.28
C PHE A 216 11.71 -10.78 -10.72
N GLN A 217 12.81 -10.06 -10.89
CA GLN A 217 13.29 -9.68 -12.21
C GLN A 217 13.62 -10.83 -13.14
N SER A 218 14.22 -11.89 -12.61
CA SER A 218 14.57 -13.10 -13.37
C SER A 218 13.29 -13.75 -13.89
N ARG A 219 12.32 -13.99 -12.99
CA ARG A 219 11.00 -14.52 -13.32
C ARG A 219 10.28 -13.71 -14.39
N LEU A 220 10.23 -12.39 -14.23
CA LEU A 220 9.61 -11.51 -15.21
C LEU A 220 10.34 -11.57 -16.56
N SER A 221 11.67 -11.64 -16.59
CA SER A 221 12.39 -11.76 -17.86
C SER A 221 12.17 -13.09 -18.58
N THR A 222 11.86 -14.17 -17.85
CA THR A 222 11.77 -15.52 -18.42
C THR A 222 10.34 -15.92 -18.82
N ASN A 223 9.33 -15.57 -18.01
CA ASN A 223 8.01 -16.22 -18.11
C ASN A 223 6.92 -15.37 -18.76
N ASP A 224 7.26 -14.19 -19.29
CA ASP A 224 6.29 -13.21 -19.82
C ASP A 224 5.06 -12.93 -18.95
N GLU A 225 5.22 -13.03 -17.63
CA GLU A 225 4.12 -12.86 -16.68
C GLU A 225 3.70 -11.40 -16.50
N ASN A 226 2.40 -11.19 -16.33
CA ASN A 226 1.83 -9.92 -15.88
C ASN A 226 1.90 -9.80 -14.36
N ILE A 227 1.91 -8.55 -13.89
CA ILE A 227 1.83 -8.22 -12.47
C ILE A 227 0.49 -7.53 -12.24
N PHE A 228 -0.40 -8.17 -11.50
CA PHE A 228 -1.69 -7.58 -11.17
C PHE A 228 -1.53 -6.58 -10.02
N ILE A 229 -2.20 -5.43 -10.12
CA ILE A 229 -2.21 -4.43 -9.07
C ILE A 229 -3.61 -4.22 -8.52
N THR A 230 -3.71 -4.06 -7.20
CA THR A 230 -4.98 -3.90 -6.49
C THR A 230 -4.84 -2.93 -5.33
N HIS A 231 -5.80 -2.02 -5.19
CA HIS A 231 -5.90 -1.10 -4.07
C HIS A 231 -6.12 -1.87 -2.79
N GLU A 232 -6.71 -3.07 -2.85
CA GLU A 232 -6.95 -3.96 -1.70
C GLU A 232 -5.66 -4.33 -0.95
N LEU A 233 -4.50 -4.30 -1.60
CA LEU A 233 -3.19 -4.50 -0.98
C LEU A 233 -2.52 -3.22 -0.44
N ASP A 234 -3.06 -2.02 -0.70
CA ASP A 234 -2.41 -0.78 -0.25
C ASP A 234 -2.38 -0.67 1.27
N GLU A 235 -1.30 -0.05 1.79
CA GLU A 235 -1.09 0.14 3.22
C GLU A 235 -2.22 0.93 3.88
N VAL A 236 -2.74 0.38 4.99
CA VAL A 236 -3.93 0.90 5.66
C VAL A 236 -3.55 1.75 6.87
N VAL A 237 -2.86 2.86 6.61
CA VAL A 237 -2.47 3.85 7.63
C VAL A 237 -2.79 5.28 7.19
N ARG A 238 -2.76 6.22 8.13
CA ARG A 238 -3.00 7.65 7.89
C ARG A 238 -1.82 8.37 7.23
N ASN A 239 -0.67 7.70 7.11
CA ASN A 239 0.55 8.30 6.59
C ASN A 239 0.32 8.83 5.15
N PRO A 240 0.69 10.09 4.83
CA PRO A 240 0.63 10.63 3.47
C PRO A 240 1.30 9.74 2.41
N ASP A 241 2.36 9.00 2.78
CA ASP A 241 3.06 8.05 1.91
C ASP A 241 2.16 6.89 1.40
N CYS A 242 0.98 6.71 1.97
CA CYS A 242 0.06 5.63 1.64
C CYS A 242 -1.08 6.06 0.72
N ILE A 243 -1.01 7.26 0.15
CA ILE A 243 -1.95 7.77 -0.84
C ILE A 243 -1.41 7.42 -2.22
N PRO A 244 -2.03 6.49 -2.96
CA PRO A 244 -1.53 6.10 -4.28
C PRO A 244 -1.68 7.25 -5.26
N MET A 245 -0.61 7.57 -5.98
CA MET A 245 -0.61 8.67 -6.95
C MET A 245 -1.61 8.45 -8.08
N HIS A 246 -1.83 7.19 -8.45
CA HIS A 246 -2.80 6.80 -9.46
C HIS A 246 -4.19 7.41 -9.20
N SER A 247 -4.62 7.52 -7.93
CA SER A 247 -5.92 8.09 -7.55
C SER A 247 -6.09 9.58 -7.89
N VAL A 248 -5.00 10.27 -8.25
CA VAL A 248 -5.00 11.69 -8.59
C VAL A 248 -4.52 11.94 -10.01
N PHE A 249 -3.55 11.17 -10.48
CA PHE A 249 -2.94 11.34 -11.80
C PHE A 249 -3.60 10.51 -12.90
N ASP A 250 -4.41 9.49 -12.56
CA ASP A 250 -5.01 8.51 -13.50
C ASP A 250 -3.97 7.71 -14.32
N TYR A 251 -2.72 7.69 -13.85
CA TYR A 251 -1.63 6.91 -14.42
C TYR A 251 -0.57 6.60 -13.36
N ILE A 252 0.26 5.59 -13.64
CA ILE A 252 1.42 5.26 -12.82
C ILE A 252 2.65 5.95 -13.38
N THR A 253 3.45 6.56 -12.50
CA THR A 253 4.76 7.10 -12.87
C THR A 253 5.83 6.02 -12.71
N PHE A 254 6.67 5.84 -13.72
CA PHE A 254 7.93 5.11 -13.53
C PHE A 254 8.90 5.99 -12.73
N PRO A 255 9.21 5.65 -11.47
CA PRO A 255 9.91 6.59 -10.61
C PRO A 255 11.31 6.94 -11.08
N LEU A 256 11.73 8.19 -10.84
CA LEU A 256 13.02 8.70 -11.31
C LEU A 256 14.22 7.94 -10.76
N LEU A 257 14.23 7.54 -9.49
CA LEU A 257 15.36 6.82 -8.90
C LEU A 257 15.54 5.45 -9.55
N GLU A 258 14.47 4.69 -9.68
CA GLU A 258 14.46 3.39 -10.35
C GLU A 258 14.86 3.52 -11.83
N GLN A 259 14.49 4.61 -12.50
CA GLN A 259 14.95 4.94 -13.86
C GLN A 259 16.47 5.14 -13.93
N LEU A 260 17.06 5.81 -12.94
CA LEU A 260 18.49 6.10 -12.91
C LEU A 260 19.33 4.86 -12.58
N TYR A 261 18.91 4.06 -11.59
CA TYR A 261 19.67 2.90 -11.12
C TYR A 261 19.41 1.63 -11.93
N THR A 262 18.21 1.50 -12.50
CA THR A 262 17.75 0.27 -13.16
C THR A 262 16.88 0.58 -14.37
N PRO A 263 17.40 1.22 -15.44
CA PRO A 263 16.59 1.66 -16.57
C PRO A 263 15.83 0.51 -17.26
N GLN A 264 16.37 -0.71 -17.22
CA GLN A 264 15.72 -1.92 -17.76
C GLN A 264 14.46 -2.31 -16.99
N SER A 265 14.30 -1.88 -15.74
CA SER A 265 13.10 -2.13 -14.94
C SER A 265 11.85 -1.44 -15.53
N TYR A 266 12.01 -0.44 -16.40
CA TYR A 266 10.89 0.19 -17.13
C TYR A 266 10.04 -0.84 -17.89
N TYR A 267 10.67 -1.79 -18.58
CA TYR A 267 9.94 -2.83 -19.30
C TYR A 267 9.14 -3.75 -18.37
N ARG A 268 9.56 -3.86 -17.11
CA ARG A 268 8.83 -4.64 -16.10
C ARG A 268 7.63 -3.88 -15.58
N TYR A 269 7.77 -2.56 -15.40
CA TYR A 269 6.62 -1.70 -15.10
C TYR A 269 5.54 -1.81 -16.18
N LEU A 270 5.89 -1.91 -17.46
CA LEU A 270 4.90 -2.10 -18.55
C LEU A 270 4.01 -3.34 -18.40
N ARG A 271 4.36 -4.27 -17.51
CA ARG A 271 3.60 -5.49 -17.22
C ARG A 271 2.58 -5.34 -16.09
N LEU A 272 2.48 -4.16 -15.49
CA LEU A 272 1.45 -3.86 -14.51
C LEU A 272 0.06 -3.87 -15.19
N LYS A 273 -0.87 -4.63 -14.61
CA LYS A 273 -2.27 -4.72 -15.03
C LYS A 273 -3.17 -4.45 -13.83
N SER A 274 -4.16 -3.58 -13.99
CA SER A 274 -5.14 -3.35 -12.92
C SER A 274 -6.04 -4.58 -12.76
N VAL A 275 -6.39 -4.95 -11.53
CA VAL A 275 -7.49 -5.92 -11.35
C VAL A 275 -8.82 -5.25 -11.66
N GLU A 276 -9.76 -6.01 -12.22
CA GLU A 276 -11.11 -5.50 -12.51
C GLU A 276 -11.87 -5.14 -11.22
N ASP A 277 -12.77 -4.17 -11.27
CA ASP A 277 -13.59 -3.73 -10.13
C ASP A 277 -12.75 -3.48 -8.87
N ASP A 278 -11.66 -2.72 -9.01
CA ASP A 278 -10.78 -2.37 -7.90
C ASP A 278 -11.22 -1.08 -7.20
N PRO A 279 -11.80 -1.18 -5.99
CA PRO A 279 -12.40 -0.03 -5.32
C PRO A 279 -11.31 0.79 -4.61
N HIS A 280 -11.02 1.98 -5.10
CA HIS A 280 -10.07 2.89 -4.46
C HIS A 280 -10.63 3.54 -3.17
N ASP A 281 -11.93 3.40 -2.91
CA ASP A 281 -12.68 4.02 -1.82
C ASP A 281 -12.80 3.14 -0.55
N ILE A 282 -12.37 1.87 -0.60
CA ILE A 282 -12.37 1.02 0.61
C ILE A 282 -11.28 1.47 1.57
N ILE A 283 -11.71 2.28 2.52
CA ILE A 283 -10.86 2.86 3.56
C ILE A 283 -10.69 1.91 4.77
N ASN A 284 -11.67 1.04 5.04
CA ASN A 284 -11.63 0.19 6.24
C ASN A 284 -10.72 -1.05 6.02
N PRO A 285 -9.66 -1.24 6.84
CA PRO A 285 -8.74 -2.37 6.70
C PRO A 285 -9.42 -3.73 6.70
N TYR A 286 -10.48 -3.89 7.49
CA TYR A 286 -11.17 -5.17 7.64
C TYR A 286 -11.80 -5.63 6.33
N TYR A 287 -12.66 -4.80 5.73
CA TYR A 287 -13.33 -5.11 4.47
C TYR A 287 -12.35 -5.22 3.32
N LYS A 288 -11.33 -4.37 3.33
CA LYS A 288 -10.26 -4.36 2.34
C LYS A 288 -9.52 -5.71 2.26
N ILE A 289 -9.15 -6.26 3.42
CA ILE A 289 -8.46 -7.54 3.48
C ILE A 289 -9.39 -8.70 3.13
N LEU A 290 -10.65 -8.68 3.59
CA LEU A 290 -11.60 -9.72 3.23
C LEU A 290 -11.87 -9.76 1.73
N ARG A 291 -12.04 -8.59 1.10
CA ARG A 291 -12.24 -8.48 -0.35
C ARG A 291 -11.02 -8.99 -1.13
N PHE A 292 -9.80 -8.70 -0.66
CA PHE A 292 -8.58 -9.25 -1.25
C PHE A 292 -8.60 -10.78 -1.26
N PHE A 293 -8.86 -11.42 -0.11
CA PHE A 293 -8.91 -12.89 -0.05
C PHE A 293 -10.08 -13.45 -0.85
N ASP A 294 -11.25 -12.85 -0.78
CA ASP A 294 -12.41 -13.23 -1.59
C ASP A 294 -12.07 -13.23 -3.09
N ARG A 295 -11.46 -12.14 -3.57
CA ARG A 295 -10.97 -12.02 -4.95
C ARG A 295 -9.98 -13.11 -5.29
N VAL A 296 -8.98 -13.33 -4.44
CA VAL A 296 -7.94 -14.33 -4.70
C VAL A 296 -8.53 -15.73 -4.82
N PHE A 297 -9.51 -16.09 -3.99
CA PHE A 297 -10.12 -17.43 -4.05
C PHE A 297 -11.07 -17.63 -5.23
N HIS A 298 -11.77 -16.57 -5.66
CA HIS A 298 -12.85 -16.66 -6.65
C HIS A 298 -12.49 -16.15 -8.06
N ARG A 299 -11.43 -15.36 -8.21
CA ARG A 299 -11.03 -14.76 -9.50
C ARG A 299 -9.70 -15.26 -10.06
N PHE A 300 -8.86 -15.87 -9.22
CA PHE A 300 -7.59 -16.45 -9.65
C PHE A 300 -7.64 -17.97 -9.52
N ASP A 301 -7.38 -18.65 -10.62
CA ASP A 301 -7.37 -20.11 -10.68
C ASP A 301 -6.09 -20.67 -10.04
N GLU A 302 -4.97 -19.95 -10.14
CA GLU A 302 -3.66 -20.36 -9.65
C GLU A 302 -3.64 -20.60 -8.15
N ASP A 303 -3.18 -21.78 -7.72
CA ASP A 303 -3.15 -22.14 -6.30
C ASP A 303 -2.03 -21.42 -5.53
N VAL A 304 -1.07 -20.82 -6.25
CA VAL A 304 0.05 -20.11 -5.67
C VAL A 304 -0.05 -18.61 -5.95
N ILE A 305 -0.06 -17.82 -4.89
CA ILE A 305 -0.23 -16.37 -4.94
C ILE A 305 1.04 -15.74 -4.40
N ILE A 306 1.73 -14.96 -5.24
CA ILE A 306 2.92 -14.20 -4.85
C ILE A 306 2.50 -12.74 -4.73
N ALA A 307 2.33 -12.27 -3.49
CA ALA A 307 1.87 -10.93 -3.18
C ALA A 307 3.02 -10.05 -2.69
N VAL A 308 3.17 -8.84 -3.24
CA VAL A 308 4.08 -7.82 -2.70
C VAL A 308 3.26 -6.69 -2.09
N GLY A 309 3.46 -6.43 -0.81
CA GLY A 309 2.65 -5.46 -0.07
C GLY A 309 3.36 -4.86 1.12
N HIS A 310 2.58 -4.52 2.15
CA HIS A 310 3.02 -3.70 3.25
C HIS A 310 2.86 -4.36 4.63
N SER A 311 3.67 -3.93 5.60
CA SER A 311 3.73 -4.56 6.91
C SER A 311 2.46 -4.40 7.74
N ARG A 312 1.75 -3.26 7.68
CA ARG A 312 0.51 -3.12 8.48
C ARG A 312 -0.62 -3.90 7.84
N TRP A 313 -0.69 -3.93 6.51
CA TRP A 313 -1.63 -4.78 5.78
C TRP A 313 -1.56 -6.24 6.23
N ILE A 314 -0.38 -6.87 6.16
CA ILE A 314 -0.23 -8.29 6.55
C ILE A 314 -0.52 -8.51 8.04
N ARG A 315 -0.14 -7.56 8.90
CA ARG A 315 -0.44 -7.64 10.33
C ARG A 315 -1.95 -7.58 10.60
N TYR A 316 -2.68 -6.75 9.87
CA TYR A 316 -4.14 -6.74 9.98
C TYR A 316 -4.75 -8.02 9.44
N ALA A 317 -4.21 -8.58 8.34
CA ALA A 317 -4.68 -9.86 7.83
C ALA A 317 -4.51 -10.96 8.88
N MET A 318 -3.33 -11.08 9.46
CA MET A 318 -3.09 -12.03 10.54
C MET A 318 -4.03 -11.83 11.73
N ARG A 319 -4.34 -10.59 12.13
CA ARG A 319 -5.31 -10.33 13.21
C ARG A 319 -6.76 -10.69 12.86
N ILE A 320 -7.14 -10.64 11.59
CA ILE A 320 -8.48 -11.02 11.14
C ILE A 320 -8.66 -12.54 11.20
N PHE A 321 -7.64 -13.29 10.78
CA PHE A 321 -7.72 -14.75 10.68
C PHE A 321 -7.23 -15.48 11.93
N PHE A 322 -6.43 -14.82 12.77
CA PHE A 322 -5.99 -15.27 14.08
C PHE A 322 -6.35 -14.21 15.12
N PRO A 323 -7.65 -14.03 15.44
CA PRO A 323 -8.07 -13.04 16.42
C PRO A 323 -7.50 -13.39 17.81
N PRO A 324 -7.16 -12.37 18.64
CA PRO A 324 -6.75 -12.62 20.02
C PRO A 324 -7.84 -13.32 20.81
N VAL A 325 -7.46 -14.21 21.74
CA VAL A 325 -8.39 -14.76 22.72
C VAL A 325 -8.76 -13.62 23.66
N ILE A 326 -10.05 -13.33 23.74
CA ILE A 326 -10.57 -12.36 24.69
C ILE A 326 -10.55 -13.03 26.06
N SER A 327 -9.52 -12.76 26.86
CA SER A 327 -9.62 -13.02 28.30
C SER A 327 -10.59 -12.00 28.92
N PHE A 328 -11.33 -12.38 29.96
CA PHE A 328 -12.35 -11.55 30.62
C PHE A 328 -11.82 -10.24 31.26
N SER A 329 -10.54 -9.89 31.06
CA SER A 329 -9.99 -8.60 31.47
C SER A 329 -9.98 -7.61 30.29
N PRO A 330 -10.75 -6.51 30.34
CA PRO A 330 -10.89 -5.55 29.22
C PRO A 330 -9.59 -4.82 28.84
N ASN A 331 -8.50 -5.03 29.57
CA ASN A 331 -7.18 -4.42 29.33
C ASN A 331 -6.10 -5.42 28.86
N PHE A 332 -6.42 -6.70 28.66
CA PHE A 332 -5.42 -7.72 28.31
C PHE A 332 -5.89 -8.62 27.16
N PHE A 333 -5.45 -8.29 25.94
CA PHE A 333 -5.56 -9.18 24.79
C PHE A 333 -4.43 -10.20 24.85
N GLN A 334 -4.76 -11.46 25.10
CA GLN A 334 -3.81 -12.55 24.99
C GLN A 334 -4.04 -13.20 23.62
N ASN A 335 -3.07 -13.12 22.71
CA ASN A 335 -3.19 -13.82 21.44
C ASN A 335 -3.18 -15.33 21.72
N SER A 336 -4.10 -16.11 21.14
CA SER A 336 -4.09 -17.59 21.22
C SER A 336 -2.79 -18.18 20.68
N VAL A 337 -2.10 -17.43 19.82
CA VAL A 337 -0.84 -17.82 19.22
C VAL A 337 0.15 -16.67 19.36
N GLU A 338 1.29 -16.94 19.96
CA GLU A 338 2.42 -16.02 20.09
C GLU A 338 3.10 -15.86 18.72
N PHE A 339 2.41 -15.25 17.75
CA PHE A 339 2.99 -15.03 16.43
C PHE A 339 3.96 -13.85 16.49
N ASP A 340 5.23 -14.17 16.27
CA ASP A 340 6.30 -13.20 16.03
C ASP A 340 5.91 -12.18 14.94
N ILE A 341 5.10 -12.57 13.94
CA ILE A 341 4.61 -11.69 12.86
C ILE A 341 3.66 -10.58 13.39
N LEU A 342 2.93 -10.82 14.48
CA LEU A 342 2.04 -9.81 15.07
C LEU A 342 2.83 -8.74 15.83
N ASN A 343 3.96 -9.12 16.42
CA ASN A 343 4.78 -8.28 17.31
C ASN A 343 6.00 -7.67 16.61
N LYS A 344 6.66 -8.41 15.72
CA LYS A 344 7.82 -7.98 14.95
C LYS A 344 7.38 -7.41 13.60
N LYS A 345 8.12 -6.42 13.09
CA LYS A 345 7.92 -5.87 11.76
C LYS A 345 8.68 -6.74 10.77
N LEU A 346 8.00 -7.29 9.76
CA LEU A 346 8.65 -8.03 8.67
C LEU A 346 9.78 -7.17 8.09
N THR A 347 10.96 -7.75 7.83
CA THR A 347 12.10 -7.02 7.25
C THR A 347 11.79 -6.55 5.83
N ASN A 348 12.46 -5.50 5.36
CA ASN A 348 12.31 -5.04 3.97
C ASN A 348 12.71 -6.19 3.02
N ASN A 349 11.91 -6.47 2.00
CA ASN A 349 12.05 -7.62 1.08
C ASN A 349 11.99 -9.00 1.76
N GLY A 350 11.58 -9.06 3.03
CA GLY A 350 11.31 -10.33 3.70
C GLY A 350 10.09 -10.99 3.08
N ILE A 351 10.18 -12.30 2.82
CA ILE A 351 9.12 -13.13 2.26
C ILE A 351 8.63 -14.08 3.34
N ILE A 352 7.31 -14.19 3.50
CA ILE A 352 6.68 -15.22 4.32
C ILE A 352 5.85 -16.13 3.42
N LYS A 353 5.82 -17.42 3.74
CA LYS A 353 4.95 -18.43 3.12
C LYS A 353 3.85 -18.79 4.10
N VAL A 354 2.61 -18.85 3.61
CA VAL A 354 1.42 -19.11 4.43
C VAL A 354 0.40 -19.89 3.59
N ASP A 355 -0.26 -20.89 4.16
CA ASP A 355 -1.33 -21.60 3.47
C ASP A 355 -2.71 -21.07 3.90
N VAL A 356 -3.51 -20.67 2.93
CA VAL A 356 -4.83 -20.08 3.19
C VAL A 356 -5.90 -21.08 2.79
N HIS A 357 -6.78 -21.39 3.73
CA HIS A 357 -7.83 -22.39 3.62
C HIS A 357 -9.20 -21.69 3.51
N LEU A 358 -9.83 -21.77 2.35
CA LEU A 358 -11.23 -21.41 2.23
C LEU A 358 -12.09 -22.49 2.89
N LYS A 359 -12.84 -22.13 3.93
CA LYS A 359 -13.72 -23.05 4.65
C LYS A 359 -15.19 -22.75 4.35
N LYS A 360 -15.97 -23.82 4.23
CA LYS A 360 -17.43 -23.77 4.19
C LYS A 360 -17.97 -24.23 5.53
N VAL A 361 -18.83 -23.42 6.13
CA VAL A 361 -19.51 -23.77 7.39
C VAL A 361 -20.54 -24.85 7.08
N LEU A 362 -20.47 -25.97 7.80
CA LEU A 362 -21.52 -26.98 7.80
C LEU A 362 -22.63 -26.48 8.73
N PHE A 363 -23.69 -25.92 8.15
CA PHE A 363 -24.91 -25.76 8.93
C PHE A 363 -25.48 -27.14 9.22
N ASN A 364 -25.75 -27.44 10.50
CA ASN A 364 -26.61 -28.56 10.86
C ASN A 364 -27.90 -28.43 10.05
N LEU A 365 -28.28 -29.51 9.37
CA LEU A 365 -29.35 -29.65 8.38
C LEU A 365 -30.79 -29.35 8.88
N TYR A 366 -30.97 -28.56 9.95
CA TYR A 366 -32.26 -28.33 10.59
C TYR A 366 -32.77 -26.89 10.61
N SER A 367 -32.10 -25.91 9.99
CA SER A 367 -32.71 -24.59 9.79
C SER A 367 -32.28 -23.92 8.49
N SER A 368 -33.29 -23.50 7.73
CA SER A 368 -33.23 -22.97 6.38
C SER A 368 -32.39 -21.71 6.19
N SER A 369 -31.72 -21.70 5.02
CA SER A 369 -31.35 -20.57 4.16
C SER A 369 -30.45 -19.46 4.72
N GLU A 370 -29.14 -19.71 4.72
CA GLU A 370 -28.12 -18.94 3.95
C GLU A 370 -26.71 -19.48 4.27
N SER A 371 -26.03 -20.07 3.28
CA SER A 371 -24.67 -20.58 3.44
C SER A 371 -23.65 -19.45 3.41
N GLN A 372 -22.94 -19.22 4.53
CA GLN A 372 -21.90 -18.20 4.63
C GLN A 372 -20.50 -18.80 4.35
N TRP A 373 -19.82 -18.30 3.32
CA TRP A 373 -18.45 -18.71 2.95
C TRP A 373 -17.40 -17.94 3.77
N ARG A 374 -16.33 -18.60 4.22
CA ARG A 374 -15.32 -17.96 5.10
C ARG A 374 -13.89 -18.39 4.78
N PRO A 375 -12.99 -17.46 4.38
CA PRO A 375 -11.57 -17.75 4.36
C PRO A 375 -11.02 -17.88 5.79
N HIS A 376 -10.16 -18.87 6.01
CA HIS A 376 -9.33 -19.07 7.20
C HIS A 376 -7.87 -19.18 6.76
N VAL A 377 -6.95 -18.58 7.51
CA VAL A 377 -5.52 -18.72 7.25
C VAL A 377 -4.97 -19.77 8.24
N HIS A 378 -4.10 -20.66 7.78
CA HIS A 378 -3.25 -21.48 8.63
C HIS A 378 -1.79 -21.09 8.34
N VAL A 379 -1.05 -20.65 9.35
CA VAL A 379 0.35 -20.25 9.18
C VAL A 379 1.24 -21.44 9.47
#